data_AF-A0A2W4LSI5-F1
#
_entry.id   AF-A0A2W4LSI5-F1
#
_cell.length_a   1.000
_cell.length_b   1.000
_cell.length_c   1.000
_cell.angle_alpha   90.00
_cell.angle_beta   90.00
_cell.angle_gamma   90.00
#
_symmetry.space_group_name_H-M   'P 1'
#
loop_
_entity.id
_entity.type
_entity.pdbx_description
1 polymer ?
#
loop_
_entity_poly.entity_id
_entity_poly.type
_entity_poly.pdbx_seq_one_letter_code
_entity_poly.pdbx_strand_id
1 'polypeptide(L)'
;MGSGRGGVADGSSSGGKRGSQVQLPATLDDFFIPGTQEGTLIDPMINPFNCRFCHEFEYDGNKEHVVAPFDNWVTSMMGQAARDPIWHAALAIANQDVNFGGELCIRCHSPRAWLEGRSVPTDASAFVGADWDGVSCNFCHRVVDPVASPNNPPEDEPILAALAADGLLPAYPGNASYVVDPYDTRRGPLPYCGDNPGPDCPPDAVPANFHGVPIITSNFHTSSAMCGTCHDVSNPVYTRQSDGTYALNAFGAAHPTLNPYDMMPEQRTYSEWRNSAFANGGVHFSDGRFGGDHPTGVMESCQDCHMPKRYGGACNFWFEPPFFARPDVAEH
;
A
#
# COMPACT_ATOMS: atom_id res chain seq x y z
N MET A 1 31.28 55.74 -44.80
CA MET A 1 30.82 54.45 -44.24
C MET A 1 31.34 54.42 -42.81
N GLY A 2 30.59 54.59 -41.73
CA GLY A 2 29.19 54.35 -41.45
C GLY A 2 29.12 53.47 -40.20
N SER A 3 28.55 54.00 -39.11
CA SER A 3 28.09 53.29 -37.88
C SER A 3 29.21 52.75 -36.96
N GLY A 4 29.29 53.01 -35.65
CA GLY A 4 28.26 53.33 -34.66
C GLY A 4 27.69 52.04 -34.06
N ARG A 5 27.95 51.79 -32.77
CA ARG A 5 27.33 50.87 -31.77
C ARG A 5 28.47 50.25 -30.95
N GLY A 6 28.59 50.45 -29.64
CA GLY A 6 27.56 50.57 -28.62
C GLY A 6 27.92 49.51 -27.58
N GLY A 7 28.34 49.94 -26.39
CA GLY A 7 28.76 49.03 -25.33
C GLY A 7 27.65 48.03 -25.01
N VAL A 8 28.01 46.75 -25.00
CA VAL A 8 27.15 45.72 -24.41
C VAL A 8 27.49 45.71 -22.93
N ALA A 9 26.56 46.25 -22.14
CA ALA A 9 26.56 46.13 -20.71
C ALA A 9 26.57 44.64 -20.34
N ASP A 10 27.47 44.28 -19.43
CA ASP A 10 27.44 43.03 -18.69
C ASP A 10 26.09 42.98 -17.96
N GLY A 11 25.13 42.28 -18.56
CA GLY A 11 23.86 41.97 -17.93
C GLY A 11 24.10 40.91 -16.88
N SER A 12 24.62 41.30 -15.72
CA SER A 12 24.45 40.51 -14.51
C SER A 12 22.95 40.40 -14.28
N SER A 13 22.36 39.28 -14.69
CA SER A 13 21.07 38.89 -14.16
C SER A 13 21.31 38.65 -12.67
N SER A 14 21.01 39.68 -11.88
CA SER A 14 20.83 39.55 -10.45
C SER A 14 19.65 38.61 -10.24
N GLY A 15 19.93 37.30 -10.29
CA GLY A 15 19.03 36.29 -9.77
C GLY A 15 18.75 36.72 -8.34
N GLY A 16 17.51 37.16 -8.09
CA GLY A 16 17.08 37.53 -6.75
C GLY A 16 17.49 36.40 -5.82
N LYS A 17 18.14 36.75 -4.71
CA LYS A 17 18.46 35.78 -3.65
C LYS A 17 17.16 35.06 -3.32
N ARG A 18 17.02 33.79 -3.73
CA ARG A 18 16.04 32.91 -3.10
C ARG A 18 16.35 33.03 -1.61
N GLY A 19 15.36 33.45 -0.81
CA GLY A 19 15.52 33.43 0.64
C GLY A 19 16.05 32.06 1.04
N SER A 20 16.92 31.99 2.05
CA SER A 20 17.37 30.70 2.58
C SER A 20 16.13 29.86 2.88
N GLN A 21 16.03 28.69 2.27
CA GLN A 21 14.96 27.74 2.58
C GLN A 21 14.99 27.47 4.08
N VAL A 22 13.86 27.67 4.75
CA VAL A 22 13.71 27.40 6.19
C VAL A 22 13.09 26.03 6.30
N GLN A 23 13.84 25.08 6.81
CA GLN A 23 13.33 23.75 7.15
C GLN A 23 12.60 23.82 8.49
N LEU A 24 11.38 23.27 8.55
CA LEU A 24 10.58 23.20 9.77
C LEU A 24 11.19 22.17 10.76
N PRO A 25 11.31 22.50 12.05
CA PRO A 25 12.03 21.67 13.04
C PRO A 25 11.13 20.59 13.65
N ALA A 26 10.46 19.78 12.83
CA ALA A 26 9.68 18.64 13.32
C ALA A 26 10.58 17.52 13.88
N THR A 27 9.97 16.62 14.66
CA THR A 27 10.53 15.36 15.14
C THR A 27 9.76 14.19 14.54
N LEU A 28 10.23 12.96 14.75
CA LEU A 28 9.47 11.75 14.37
C LEU A 28 8.10 11.67 15.07
N ASP A 29 7.96 12.24 16.26
CA ASP A 29 6.70 12.24 17.02
C ASP A 29 5.58 12.97 16.26
N ASP A 30 5.92 14.00 15.47
CA ASP A 30 4.97 14.75 14.65
C ASP A 30 4.33 13.88 13.55
N PHE A 31 4.97 12.77 13.18
CA PHE A 31 4.53 11.82 12.15
C PHE A 31 3.99 10.51 12.73
N PHE A 32 3.79 10.44 14.05
CA PHE A 32 3.22 9.26 14.68
C PHE A 32 1.80 8.97 14.18
N ILE A 33 1.57 7.71 13.76
CA ILE A 33 0.26 7.19 13.33
C ILE A 33 0.02 5.83 14.00
N PRO A 34 -1.18 5.56 14.54
CA PRO A 34 -1.53 4.27 15.15
C PRO A 34 -1.50 3.10 14.13
N GLY A 35 -1.66 1.88 14.61
CA GLY A 35 -1.47 0.64 13.85
C GLY A 35 -0.26 -0.14 14.34
N THR A 36 0.16 -1.15 13.58
CA THR A 36 1.38 -1.91 13.88
C THR A 36 2.59 -0.98 13.80
N GLN A 37 3.42 -0.98 14.85
CA GLN A 37 4.60 -0.11 14.94
C GLN A 37 5.88 -0.85 14.49
N GLU A 38 6.93 -0.11 14.17
CA GLU A 38 8.24 -0.67 13.83
C GLU A 38 8.79 -1.58 14.93
N GLY A 39 9.50 -2.65 14.54
CA GLY A 39 10.14 -3.57 15.47
C GLY A 39 9.20 -4.42 16.32
N THR A 40 7.88 -4.41 16.06
CA THR A 40 6.88 -5.17 16.84
C THR A 40 6.54 -6.54 16.26
N LEU A 41 6.94 -6.83 15.01
CA LEU A 41 6.70 -8.13 14.38
C LEU A 41 7.52 -9.23 15.08
N ILE A 42 6.90 -10.39 15.26
CA ILE A 42 7.55 -11.58 15.82
C ILE A 42 8.30 -12.32 14.71
N ASP A 43 7.61 -12.57 13.59
CA ASP A 43 8.23 -13.07 12.37
C ASP A 43 8.55 -11.89 11.45
N PRO A 44 9.82 -11.71 11.05
CA PRO A 44 10.21 -10.59 10.19
C PRO A 44 9.49 -10.67 8.84
N MET A 45 9.37 -9.53 8.17
CA MET A 45 8.94 -9.54 6.78
C MET A 45 9.90 -10.40 5.96
N ILE A 46 9.40 -11.15 4.98
CA ILE A 46 10.27 -11.93 4.09
C ILE A 46 10.46 -11.22 2.74
N ASN A 47 11.50 -11.65 2.01
CA ASN A 47 11.80 -11.13 0.70
C ASN A 47 10.77 -11.66 -0.35
N PRO A 48 10.18 -10.80 -1.21
CA PRO A 48 9.22 -11.23 -2.23
C PRO A 48 9.80 -12.22 -3.25
N PHE A 49 11.12 -12.27 -3.45
CA PHE A 49 11.78 -13.29 -4.28
C PHE A 49 11.61 -14.71 -3.74
N ASN A 50 11.23 -14.90 -2.46
CA ASN A 50 10.84 -16.21 -1.95
C ASN A 50 9.52 -16.71 -2.58
N CYS A 51 8.64 -15.79 -2.96
CA CYS A 51 7.35 -16.09 -3.59
C CYS A 51 7.53 -16.48 -5.07
N ARG A 52 8.51 -15.86 -5.74
CA ARG A 52 8.87 -16.10 -7.15
C ARG A 52 8.96 -17.57 -7.52
N PHE A 53 9.53 -18.40 -6.63
CA PHE A 53 9.76 -19.83 -6.91
C PHE A 53 8.49 -20.59 -7.30
N CYS A 54 7.34 -20.20 -6.76
CA CYS A 54 6.05 -20.79 -7.10
C CYS A 54 5.13 -19.82 -7.85
N HIS A 55 5.31 -18.51 -7.70
CA HIS A 55 4.37 -17.50 -8.20
C HIS A 55 4.87 -16.71 -9.42
N GLU A 56 6.02 -17.08 -9.99
CA GLU A 56 6.50 -16.65 -11.32
C GLU A 56 6.46 -17.83 -12.30
N PHE A 57 5.73 -17.68 -13.40
CA PHE A 57 5.63 -18.71 -14.44
C PHE A 57 4.92 -18.16 -15.69
N GLU A 58 5.43 -18.51 -16.87
CA GLU A 58 4.90 -18.00 -18.15
C GLU A 58 3.66 -18.77 -18.63
N TYR A 59 3.64 -20.06 -18.37
CA TYR A 59 2.54 -20.91 -18.78
C TYR A 59 1.55 -20.93 -17.63
N ASP A 60 0.38 -20.31 -17.78
CA ASP A 60 -0.67 -20.21 -16.74
C ASP A 60 -2.08 -20.60 -17.23
N GLY A 61 -2.18 -21.08 -18.47
CA GLY A 61 -3.42 -21.50 -19.11
C GLY A 61 -4.17 -20.36 -19.79
N ASN A 62 -3.72 -19.13 -19.56
CA ASN A 62 -4.14 -17.96 -20.31
C ASN A 62 -3.24 -17.79 -21.54
N LYS A 63 -3.86 -17.60 -22.71
CA LYS A 63 -3.13 -17.49 -23.99
C LYS A 63 -2.83 -16.04 -24.38
N GLU A 64 -3.48 -15.10 -23.71
CA GLU A 64 -3.50 -13.69 -24.07
C GLU A 64 -2.68 -12.85 -23.07
N HIS A 65 -2.62 -13.27 -21.81
CA HIS A 65 -1.99 -12.56 -20.71
C HIS A 65 -1.18 -13.51 -19.83
N VAL A 66 -0.06 -13.05 -19.26
CA VAL A 66 0.61 -13.72 -18.16
C VAL A 66 0.01 -13.16 -16.88
N VAL A 67 -0.71 -13.98 -16.11
CA VAL A 67 -1.46 -13.60 -14.90
C VAL A 67 -0.78 -14.08 -13.61
N ALA A 68 0.38 -14.72 -13.73
CA ALA A 68 1.19 -15.15 -12.59
C ALA A 68 1.43 -13.96 -11.63
N PRO A 69 1.20 -14.12 -10.30
CA PRO A 69 1.21 -12.99 -9.37
C PRO A 69 2.53 -12.22 -9.35
N PHE A 70 3.67 -12.90 -9.40
CA PHE A 70 4.97 -12.26 -9.32
C PHE A 70 5.28 -11.43 -10.59
N ASP A 71 4.96 -11.97 -11.77
CA ASP A 71 5.22 -11.33 -13.07
C ASP A 71 4.49 -9.99 -13.22
N ASN A 72 3.26 -9.91 -12.73
CA ASN A 72 2.48 -8.67 -12.76
C ASN A 72 2.94 -7.69 -11.66
N TRP A 73 3.05 -8.17 -10.42
CA TRP A 73 3.45 -7.35 -9.28
C TRP A 73 4.80 -6.65 -9.50
N VAL A 74 5.80 -7.33 -10.05
CA VAL A 74 7.15 -6.76 -10.21
C VAL A 74 7.17 -5.56 -11.16
N THR A 75 6.19 -5.44 -12.06
CA THR A 75 6.04 -4.29 -12.98
C THR A 75 5.00 -3.28 -12.52
N SER A 76 4.19 -3.61 -11.51
CA SER A 76 3.17 -2.75 -10.92
C SER A 76 3.76 -1.56 -10.17
N MET A 77 2.93 -0.54 -9.93
CA MET A 77 3.30 0.58 -9.04
C MET A 77 3.52 0.13 -7.59
N MET A 78 2.96 -1.00 -7.15
CA MET A 78 3.20 -1.54 -5.82
C MET A 78 4.63 -2.08 -5.68
N GLY A 79 5.08 -2.91 -6.64
CA GLY A 79 6.44 -3.46 -6.67
C GLY A 79 7.52 -2.43 -6.99
N GLN A 80 7.13 -1.29 -7.56
CA GLN A 80 8.02 -0.15 -7.87
C GLN A 80 7.85 1.03 -6.90
N ALA A 81 7.02 0.92 -5.86
CA ALA A 81 6.64 2.06 -5.00
C ALA A 81 7.83 2.77 -4.35
N ALA A 82 8.88 2.02 -3.98
CA ALA A 82 10.10 2.56 -3.39
C ALA A 82 11.18 2.95 -4.43
N ARG A 83 10.96 2.69 -5.72
CA ARG A 83 11.91 2.95 -6.82
C ARG A 83 11.43 4.07 -7.76
N ASP A 84 10.19 4.51 -7.61
CA ASP A 84 9.59 5.54 -8.45
C ASP A 84 10.39 6.86 -8.35
N PRO A 85 10.95 7.39 -9.46
CA PRO A 85 11.68 8.64 -9.45
C PRO A 85 10.83 9.85 -9.02
N ILE A 86 9.52 9.82 -9.24
CA ILE A 86 8.60 10.86 -8.76
C ILE A 86 8.51 10.80 -7.23
N TRP A 87 8.40 9.60 -6.67
CA TRP A 87 8.44 9.42 -5.22
C TRP A 87 9.74 9.92 -4.61
N HIS A 88 10.90 9.59 -5.20
CA HIS A 88 12.19 10.10 -4.72
C HIS A 88 12.29 11.62 -4.75
N ALA A 89 11.76 12.27 -5.80
CA ALA A 89 11.73 13.72 -5.87
C ALA A 89 10.83 14.33 -4.78
N ALA A 90 9.65 13.74 -4.55
CA ALA A 90 8.74 14.17 -3.49
C ALA A 90 9.33 13.97 -2.09
N LEU A 91 9.96 12.81 -1.84
CA LEU A 91 10.64 12.49 -0.59
C LEU A 91 11.77 13.50 -0.29
N ALA A 92 12.56 13.84 -1.31
CA ALA A 92 13.62 14.84 -1.18
C ALA A 92 13.07 16.22 -0.84
N ILE A 93 11.98 16.67 -1.50
CA ILE A 93 11.34 17.95 -1.21
C ILE A 93 10.74 17.96 0.19
N ALA A 94 10.02 16.90 0.58
CA ALA A 94 9.41 16.79 1.91
C ALA A 94 10.46 16.94 3.02
N ASN A 95 11.60 16.23 2.90
CA ASN A 95 12.69 16.36 3.86
C ASN A 95 13.43 17.69 3.78
N GLN A 96 13.44 18.39 2.65
CA GLN A 96 14.01 19.75 2.55
C GLN A 96 13.14 20.78 3.28
N ASP A 97 11.81 20.63 3.23
CA ASP A 97 10.86 21.58 3.79
C ASP A 97 10.57 21.32 5.28
N VAL A 98 10.52 20.06 5.71
CA VAL A 98 10.28 19.67 7.10
C VAL A 98 11.19 18.53 7.51
N ASN A 99 11.81 18.67 8.69
CA ASN A 99 12.63 17.61 9.26
C ASN A 99 11.79 16.34 9.45
N PHE A 100 12.34 15.18 9.13
CA PHE A 100 11.63 13.89 9.17
C PHE A 100 10.40 13.73 8.25
N GLY A 101 10.14 14.66 7.32
CA GLY A 101 8.95 14.64 6.45
C GLY A 101 8.74 13.34 5.66
N GLY A 102 9.83 12.67 5.29
CA GLY A 102 9.76 11.41 4.56
C GLY A 102 9.27 10.20 5.36
N GLU A 103 9.16 10.30 6.69
CA GLU A 103 8.70 9.23 7.57
C GLU A 103 7.31 8.70 7.15
N LEU A 104 6.38 9.63 6.94
CA LEU A 104 5.03 9.30 6.47
C LEU A 104 5.04 8.62 5.10
N CYS A 105 5.93 9.05 4.20
CA CYS A 105 6.03 8.52 2.84
C CYS A 105 6.56 7.09 2.84
N ILE A 106 7.62 6.83 3.61
CA ILE A 106 8.29 5.52 3.68
C ILE A 106 7.33 4.45 4.22
N ARG A 107 6.48 4.79 5.19
CA ARG A 107 5.50 3.85 5.76
C ARG A 107 4.57 3.24 4.71
N CYS A 108 4.12 4.03 3.72
CA CYS A 108 3.32 3.53 2.60
C CYS A 108 4.17 2.86 1.51
N HIS A 109 5.29 3.49 1.11
CA HIS A 109 6.02 3.14 -0.10
C HIS A 109 7.05 2.03 0.07
N SER A 110 7.51 1.79 1.31
CA SER A 110 8.34 0.63 1.67
C SER A 110 7.95 0.13 3.07
N PRO A 111 6.78 -0.52 3.20
CA PRO A 111 6.27 -0.95 4.50
C PRO A 111 7.23 -1.91 5.21
N ARG A 112 7.97 -2.74 4.45
CA ARG A 112 9.02 -3.62 4.97
C ARG A 112 10.12 -2.81 5.67
N ALA A 113 10.67 -1.79 5.01
CA ALA A 113 11.73 -0.98 5.60
C ALA A 113 11.24 -0.28 6.86
N TRP A 114 10.02 0.27 6.82
CA TRP A 114 9.41 0.94 7.96
C TRP A 114 9.20 -0.03 9.14
N LEU A 115 8.53 -1.17 8.90
CA LEU A 115 8.24 -2.17 9.95
C LEU A 115 9.51 -2.75 10.59
N GLU A 116 10.63 -2.77 9.87
CA GLU A 116 11.92 -3.24 10.39
C GLU A 116 12.83 -2.10 10.87
N GLY A 117 12.31 -0.89 11.08
CA GLY A 117 13.02 0.24 11.71
C GLY A 117 14.08 0.91 10.83
N ARG A 118 13.91 0.85 9.51
CA ARG A 118 14.82 1.44 8.51
C ARG A 118 14.23 2.64 7.78
N SER A 119 13.19 3.26 8.33
CA SER A 119 12.72 4.57 7.86
C SER A 119 13.58 5.74 8.37
N VAL A 120 14.55 5.50 9.26
CA VAL A 120 15.46 6.52 9.77
C VAL A 120 16.90 6.23 9.28
N PRO A 121 17.56 7.18 8.58
CA PRO A 121 17.07 8.51 8.18
C PRO A 121 15.90 8.46 7.18
N THR A 122 15.01 9.46 7.24
CA THR A 122 13.74 9.54 6.47
C THR A 122 13.90 9.83 4.98
N ASP A 123 15.10 9.61 4.44
CA ASP A 123 15.47 9.82 3.04
C ASP A 123 15.71 8.50 2.28
N ALA A 124 15.34 7.37 2.90
CA ALA A 124 15.55 6.01 2.40
C ALA A 124 17.02 5.57 2.28
N SER A 125 17.99 6.33 2.80
CA SER A 125 19.41 5.95 2.78
C SER A 125 19.75 4.71 3.61
N ALA A 126 18.88 4.33 4.55
CA ALA A 126 19.01 3.12 5.36
C ALA A 126 18.43 1.85 4.70
N PHE A 127 17.78 1.96 3.54
CA PHE A 127 17.14 0.83 2.88
C PHE A 127 18.16 -0.21 2.41
N VAL A 128 17.79 -1.49 2.52
CA VAL A 128 18.61 -2.63 2.10
C VAL A 128 17.81 -3.64 1.28
N GLY A 129 18.43 -4.21 0.26
CA GLY A 129 17.89 -5.35 -0.49
C GLY A 129 16.42 -5.17 -0.90
N ALA A 130 15.53 -5.99 -0.33
CA ALA A 130 14.11 -6.03 -0.63
C ALA A 130 13.29 -4.84 -0.12
N ASP A 131 13.88 -3.91 0.63
CA ASP A 131 13.22 -2.65 0.98
C ASP A 131 12.86 -1.84 -0.28
N TRP A 132 13.63 -2.01 -1.35
CA TRP A 132 13.38 -1.37 -2.63
C TRP A 132 12.23 -2.03 -3.43
N ASP A 133 11.73 -3.20 -3.00
CA ASP A 133 10.62 -3.90 -3.64
C ASP A 133 9.25 -3.33 -3.26
N GLY A 134 9.21 -2.21 -2.54
CA GLY A 134 8.01 -1.45 -2.26
C GLY A 134 6.96 -2.23 -1.45
N VAL A 135 5.71 -2.17 -1.91
CA VAL A 135 4.58 -2.86 -1.31
C VAL A 135 4.61 -4.33 -1.75
N SER A 136 5.23 -5.17 -0.92
CA SER A 136 5.56 -6.57 -1.27
C SER A 136 4.44 -7.57 -0.95
N CYS A 137 4.54 -8.78 -1.52
CA CYS A 137 3.60 -9.88 -1.29
C CYS A 137 3.40 -10.17 0.19
N ASN A 138 4.48 -10.25 0.98
CA ASN A 138 4.39 -10.60 2.40
C ASN A 138 3.72 -9.50 3.23
N PHE A 139 3.91 -8.24 2.86
CA PHE A 139 3.20 -7.14 3.53
C PHE A 139 1.70 -7.24 3.24
N CYS A 140 1.28 -7.22 1.96
CA CYS A 140 -0.13 -7.29 1.58
C CYS A 140 -0.81 -8.52 2.19
N HIS A 141 -0.21 -9.69 2.01
CA HIS A 141 -0.74 -10.95 2.53
C HIS A 141 -0.52 -11.12 4.04
N ARG A 142 -0.19 -10.08 4.81
CA ARG A 142 -0.21 -10.08 6.28
C ARG A 142 -1.04 -8.92 6.84
N VAL A 143 -1.65 -8.09 6.00
CA VAL A 143 -2.48 -6.97 6.49
C VAL A 143 -3.80 -7.50 7.08
N VAL A 144 -4.08 -7.08 8.30
CA VAL A 144 -5.28 -7.37 9.07
C VAL A 144 -6.27 -6.22 8.90
N ASP A 145 -7.57 -6.51 8.84
CA ASP A 145 -8.58 -5.46 8.87
C ASP A 145 -8.59 -4.78 10.25
N PRO A 146 -8.29 -3.47 10.36
CA PRO A 146 -8.33 -2.78 11.64
C PRO A 146 -9.75 -2.68 12.23
N VAL A 147 -10.80 -2.90 11.41
CA VAL A 147 -12.20 -2.84 11.83
C VAL A 147 -12.71 -4.26 12.07
N ALA A 148 -12.90 -4.61 13.34
CA ALA A 148 -13.45 -5.90 13.72
C ALA A 148 -14.84 -6.14 13.10
N SER A 149 -15.01 -7.31 12.50
CA SER A 149 -16.27 -7.76 11.90
C SER A 149 -16.44 -9.27 12.13
N PRO A 150 -17.68 -9.78 12.28
CA PRO A 150 -17.94 -11.22 12.31
C PRO A 150 -17.47 -11.96 11.05
N ASN A 151 -17.23 -11.25 9.95
CA ASN A 151 -16.72 -11.80 8.70
C ASN A 151 -15.19 -11.82 8.62
N ASN A 152 -14.49 -11.28 9.62
CA ASN A 152 -13.02 -11.34 9.68
C ASN A 152 -12.57 -12.71 10.18
N PRO A 153 -11.34 -13.14 9.84
CA PRO A 153 -10.72 -14.30 10.47
C PRO A 153 -10.73 -14.18 12.00
N PRO A 154 -11.06 -15.26 12.74
CA PRO A 154 -10.97 -15.27 14.20
C PRO A 154 -9.57 -14.92 14.74
N GLU A 155 -8.52 -15.21 13.96
CA GLU A 155 -7.12 -14.90 14.27
C GLU A 155 -6.86 -13.40 14.43
N ASP A 156 -7.73 -12.54 13.90
CA ASP A 156 -7.58 -11.08 13.97
C ASP A 156 -7.90 -10.54 15.37
N GLU A 157 -8.79 -11.20 16.12
CA GLU A 157 -9.26 -10.74 17.44
C GLU A 157 -8.12 -10.51 18.44
N PRO A 158 -7.20 -11.46 18.69
CA PRO A 158 -6.09 -11.22 19.60
C PRO A 158 -5.11 -10.14 19.12
N ILE A 159 -4.95 -9.97 17.80
CA ILE A 159 -4.06 -8.94 17.22
C ILE A 159 -4.64 -7.54 17.47
N LEU A 160 -5.94 -7.37 17.19
CA LEU A 160 -6.65 -6.11 17.41
C LEU A 160 -6.78 -5.79 18.91
N ALA A 161 -7.01 -6.81 19.75
CA ALA A 161 -7.06 -6.64 21.20
C ALA A 161 -5.73 -6.17 21.79
N ALA A 162 -4.60 -6.69 21.29
CA ALA A 162 -3.27 -6.26 21.71
C ALA A 162 -3.02 -4.78 21.36
N LEU A 163 -3.30 -4.38 20.11
CA LEU A 163 -3.19 -2.98 19.70
C LEU A 163 -4.13 -2.06 20.49
N ALA A 164 -5.35 -2.52 20.78
CA ALA A 164 -6.29 -1.74 21.60
C ALA A 164 -5.77 -1.54 23.04
N ALA A 165 -5.16 -2.57 23.63
CA ALA A 165 -4.57 -2.49 24.97
C ALA A 165 -3.42 -1.48 25.04
N ASP A 166 -2.66 -1.34 23.95
CA ASP A 166 -1.56 -0.39 23.82
C ASP A 166 -2.00 1.01 23.35
N GLY A 167 -3.30 1.21 23.09
CA GLY A 167 -3.82 2.48 22.54
C GLY A 167 -3.42 2.74 21.09
N LEU A 168 -3.05 1.70 20.36
CA LEU A 168 -2.55 1.74 18.98
C LEU A 168 -3.57 1.24 17.95
N LEU A 169 -4.77 0.78 18.35
CA LEU A 169 -5.78 0.34 17.40
C LEU A 169 -6.22 1.53 16.51
N PRO A 170 -6.10 1.44 15.17
CA PRO A 170 -6.51 2.51 14.27
C PRO A 170 -8.00 2.82 14.40
N ALA A 171 -8.33 4.07 14.75
CA ALA A 171 -9.71 4.55 14.78
C ALA A 171 -10.22 4.96 13.39
N TYR A 172 -9.32 5.28 12.47
CA TYR A 172 -9.63 5.79 11.13
C TYR A 172 -8.70 5.15 10.08
N PRO A 173 -9.20 4.90 8.86
CA PRO A 173 -8.34 4.48 7.75
C PRO A 173 -7.47 5.64 7.26
N GLY A 174 -6.43 5.32 6.49
CA GLY A 174 -5.53 6.30 5.89
C GLY A 174 -4.23 6.52 6.67
N ASN A 175 -3.34 7.35 6.14
CA ASN A 175 -2.03 7.65 6.72
C ASN A 175 -1.15 6.43 7.04
N ALA A 176 -1.35 5.31 6.33
CA ALA A 176 -0.73 4.02 6.64
C ALA A 176 -0.99 3.52 8.07
N SER A 177 -2.18 3.77 8.61
CA SER A 177 -2.66 3.18 9.86
C SER A 177 -2.94 1.66 9.74
N TYR A 178 -2.14 0.92 8.98
CA TYR A 178 -2.32 -0.53 8.79
C TYR A 178 -2.09 -1.32 10.07
N VAL A 179 -2.74 -2.47 10.13
CA VAL A 179 -2.42 -3.54 11.07
C VAL A 179 -1.81 -4.69 10.27
N VAL A 180 -0.70 -5.22 10.75
CA VAL A 180 0.01 -6.35 10.16
C VAL A 180 0.07 -7.46 11.20
N ASP A 181 -0.23 -8.67 10.77
CA ASP A 181 -0.11 -9.87 11.60
C ASP A 181 1.33 -9.99 12.13
N PRO A 182 1.55 -10.06 13.46
CA PRO A 182 2.88 -10.15 14.03
C PRO A 182 3.60 -11.45 13.65
N TYR A 183 2.87 -12.51 13.28
CA TYR A 183 3.42 -13.77 12.78
C TYR A 183 3.31 -13.85 11.25
N ASP A 184 4.08 -14.74 10.59
CA ASP A 184 3.96 -14.99 9.14
C ASP A 184 2.70 -15.85 8.82
N THR A 185 1.53 -15.41 9.27
CA THR A 185 0.24 -15.96 8.87
C THR A 185 -0.22 -15.24 7.63
N ARG A 186 -0.27 -15.95 6.51
CA ARG A 186 -0.58 -15.35 5.21
C ARG A 186 -2.08 -15.36 4.97
N ARG A 187 -2.58 -14.32 4.33
CA ARG A 187 -4.02 -14.07 4.19
C ARG A 187 -4.34 -13.54 2.81
N GLY A 188 -5.51 -13.88 2.30
CA GLY A 188 -5.92 -13.49 0.96
C GLY A 188 -7.39 -13.78 0.69
N PRO A 189 -7.90 -13.42 -0.49
CA PRO A 189 -9.33 -13.51 -0.79
C PRO A 189 -9.80 -14.95 -1.04
N LEU A 190 -8.86 -15.89 -1.19
CA LEU A 190 -9.16 -17.24 -1.66
C LEU A 190 -9.48 -18.18 -0.48
N PRO A 191 -10.54 -19.00 -0.60
CA PRO A 191 -10.81 -20.05 0.38
C PRO A 191 -9.65 -21.06 0.43
N TYR A 192 -9.38 -21.65 1.59
CA TYR A 192 -8.42 -22.76 1.74
C TYR A 192 -9.16 -23.99 2.27
N CYS A 193 -9.01 -25.13 1.60
CA CYS A 193 -9.75 -26.35 1.94
C CYS A 193 -8.89 -27.45 2.61
N GLY A 194 -7.64 -27.13 2.99
CA GLY A 194 -6.72 -28.06 3.67
C GLY A 194 -5.79 -28.84 2.72
N ASP A 195 -4.71 -29.41 3.27
CA ASP A 195 -3.63 -30.09 2.51
C ASP A 195 -3.97 -31.51 1.99
N ASN A 196 -5.23 -31.93 2.10
CA ASN A 196 -5.74 -33.20 1.57
C ASN A 196 -7.19 -32.99 1.12
N PRO A 197 -7.40 -32.28 0.00
CA PRO A 197 -8.73 -31.96 -0.48
C PRO A 197 -9.41 -33.26 -0.86
N GLY A 198 -10.32 -33.72 0.00
CA GLY A 198 -11.29 -34.72 -0.38
C GLY A 198 -12.23 -34.19 -1.47
N PRO A 199 -13.23 -34.97 -1.89
CA PRO A 199 -14.23 -34.52 -2.86
C PRO A 199 -15.02 -33.27 -2.42
N ASP A 200 -14.91 -32.86 -1.17
CA ASP A 200 -15.61 -31.72 -0.57
C ASP A 200 -14.86 -30.38 -0.70
N CYS A 201 -13.64 -30.36 -1.27
CA CYS A 201 -12.95 -29.09 -1.52
C CYS A 201 -13.67 -28.27 -2.61
N PRO A 202 -14.07 -27.02 -2.33
CA PRO A 202 -14.71 -26.16 -3.33
C PRO A 202 -13.82 -25.95 -4.57
N PRO A 203 -14.38 -25.86 -5.78
CA PRO A 203 -13.62 -25.67 -7.02
C PRO A 203 -12.81 -24.37 -7.09
N ASP A 204 -13.06 -23.41 -6.20
CA ASP A 204 -12.38 -22.12 -6.10
C ASP A 204 -11.41 -22.04 -4.90
N ALA A 205 -11.33 -23.09 -4.08
CA ALA A 205 -10.49 -23.12 -2.88
C ALA A 205 -9.06 -23.62 -3.16
N VAL A 206 -8.08 -22.98 -2.52
CA VAL A 206 -6.68 -23.41 -2.52
C VAL A 206 -6.60 -24.84 -1.97
N PRO A 207 -6.08 -25.81 -2.77
CA PRO A 207 -6.14 -27.23 -2.41
C PRO A 207 -4.91 -27.75 -1.68
N ALA A 208 -3.84 -26.94 -1.59
CA ALA A 208 -2.64 -27.28 -0.83
C ALA A 208 -1.87 -26.01 -0.46
N ASN A 209 -1.21 -26.03 0.69
CA ASN A 209 -0.40 -24.94 1.20
C ASN A 209 1.09 -25.31 1.22
N PHE A 210 1.87 -24.73 0.30
CA PHE A 210 3.34 -24.94 0.25
C PHE A 210 4.14 -23.85 0.95
N HIS A 211 3.50 -22.92 1.64
CA HIS A 211 4.19 -21.78 2.24
C HIS A 211 4.99 -22.14 3.50
N GLY A 212 4.72 -23.30 4.10
CA GLY A 212 5.32 -23.72 5.38
C GLY A 212 4.80 -22.94 6.60
N VAL A 213 3.80 -22.07 6.39
CA VAL A 213 3.14 -21.24 7.40
C VAL A 213 1.62 -21.24 7.14
N PRO A 214 0.76 -20.92 8.11
CA PRO A 214 -0.69 -20.91 7.92
C PRO A 214 -1.13 -19.95 6.80
N ILE A 215 -2.17 -20.35 6.06
CA ILE A 215 -2.92 -19.46 5.18
C ILE A 215 -4.37 -19.35 5.62
N ILE A 216 -4.93 -18.14 5.62
CA ILE A 216 -6.31 -17.87 6.02
C ILE A 216 -7.04 -17.01 4.98
N THR A 217 -8.35 -17.20 4.86
CA THR A 217 -9.19 -16.42 3.95
C THR A 217 -9.62 -15.12 4.61
N SER A 218 -9.41 -13.99 3.94
CA SER A 218 -9.67 -12.66 4.47
C SER A 218 -10.50 -11.83 3.50
N ASN A 219 -11.68 -11.39 3.96
CA ASN A 219 -12.55 -10.49 3.22
C ASN A 219 -11.97 -9.09 3.06
N PHE A 220 -10.98 -8.72 3.88
CA PHE A 220 -10.31 -7.42 3.74
C PHE A 220 -9.59 -7.30 2.39
N HIS A 221 -9.08 -8.42 1.86
CA HIS A 221 -8.33 -8.45 0.61
C HIS A 221 -9.20 -8.27 -0.64
N THR A 222 -10.53 -8.35 -0.51
CA THR A 222 -11.48 -8.00 -1.58
C THR A 222 -12.07 -6.59 -1.39
N SER A 223 -11.74 -5.91 -0.29
CA SER A 223 -12.29 -4.60 0.06
C SER A 223 -11.38 -3.46 -0.38
N SER A 224 -11.97 -2.40 -0.94
CA SER A 224 -11.27 -1.13 -1.20
C SER A 224 -10.66 -0.52 0.07
N ALA A 225 -11.18 -0.87 1.25
CA ALA A 225 -10.67 -0.38 2.54
C ALA A 225 -9.19 -0.75 2.76
N MET A 226 -8.73 -1.89 2.22
CA MET A 226 -7.32 -2.26 2.26
C MET A 226 -6.45 -1.23 1.56
N CYS A 227 -6.78 -0.87 0.31
CA CYS A 227 -6.09 0.18 -0.44
C CYS A 227 -6.24 1.56 0.24
N GLY A 228 -7.39 1.81 0.86
CA GLY A 228 -7.68 3.03 1.61
C GLY A 228 -6.74 3.29 2.79
N THR A 229 -6.01 2.27 3.25
CA THR A 229 -4.99 2.43 4.30
C THR A 229 -3.84 3.34 3.86
N CYS A 230 -3.44 3.26 2.59
CA CYS A 230 -2.37 4.07 2.02
C CYS A 230 -2.88 5.17 1.08
N HIS A 231 -4.09 5.04 0.51
CA HIS A 231 -4.66 5.96 -0.48
C HIS A 231 -5.69 6.95 0.10
N ASP A 232 -5.51 7.33 1.36
CA ASP A 232 -6.22 8.45 2.01
C ASP A 232 -5.22 9.14 2.94
N VAL A 233 -4.54 10.18 2.46
CA VAL A 233 -3.32 10.71 3.10
C VAL A 233 -3.52 12.15 3.54
N SER A 234 -3.19 12.43 4.79
CA SER A 234 -3.32 13.72 5.43
C SER A 234 -2.07 14.02 6.22
N ASN A 235 -1.56 15.23 6.08
CA ASN A 235 -0.36 15.70 6.75
C ASN A 235 -0.63 15.93 8.25
N PRO A 236 -0.04 15.13 9.16
CA PRO A 236 -0.30 15.20 10.61
C PRO A 236 0.33 16.44 11.28
N VAL A 237 1.18 17.19 10.57
CA VAL A 237 1.81 18.40 11.10
C VAL A 237 0.82 19.58 11.17
N TYR A 238 -0.33 19.48 10.50
CA TYR A 238 -1.35 20.52 10.46
C TYR A 238 -2.65 20.09 11.13
N THR A 239 -3.27 21.01 11.88
CA THR A 239 -4.64 20.87 12.37
C THR A 239 -5.60 21.77 11.57
N ARG A 240 -6.74 21.21 11.18
CA ARG A 240 -7.87 21.93 10.59
C ARG A 240 -8.53 22.85 11.63
N GLN A 241 -8.66 24.11 11.27
CA GLN A 241 -9.27 25.15 12.10
C GLN A 241 -10.79 25.21 11.90
N SER A 242 -11.49 25.88 12.82
CA SER A 242 -12.95 26.01 12.77
C SER A 242 -13.46 26.80 11.55
N ASP A 243 -12.63 27.68 10.99
CA ASP A 243 -12.90 28.43 9.76
C ASP A 243 -12.55 27.65 8.47
N GLY A 244 -12.07 26.40 8.61
CA GLY A 244 -11.68 25.53 7.51
C GLY A 244 -10.25 25.72 7.00
N THR A 245 -9.47 26.64 7.57
CA THR A 245 -8.04 26.77 7.29
C THR A 245 -7.22 25.68 8.00
N TYR A 246 -5.91 25.61 7.72
CA TYR A 246 -4.98 24.68 8.35
C TYR A 246 -3.85 25.44 9.02
N ALA A 247 -3.55 25.11 10.27
CA ALA A 247 -2.46 25.71 11.03
C ALA A 247 -1.44 24.65 11.43
N LEU A 248 -0.16 25.03 11.49
CA LEU A 248 0.90 24.18 12.00
C LEU A 248 0.65 23.87 13.48
N ASN A 249 0.92 22.63 13.86
CA ASN A 249 0.94 22.19 15.23
C ASN A 249 2.22 22.67 15.94
N ALA A 250 2.24 22.57 17.27
CA ALA A 250 3.50 22.60 18.00
C ALA A 250 4.29 21.32 17.66
N PHE A 251 5.56 21.47 17.29
CA PHE A 251 6.42 20.34 16.95
C PHE A 251 6.82 19.52 18.18
N GLY A 252 7.14 18.24 17.97
CA GLY A 252 7.59 17.32 19.02
C GLY A 252 6.47 16.51 19.65
N ALA A 253 5.31 16.42 19.00
CA ALA A 253 4.20 15.60 19.48
C ALA A 253 3.28 15.16 18.35
N ALA A 254 2.66 13.99 18.51
CA ALA A 254 1.69 13.49 17.56
C ALA A 254 0.49 14.43 17.37
N HIS A 255 -0.18 14.34 16.22
CA HIS A 255 -1.39 15.13 15.96
C HIS A 255 -2.42 14.92 17.08
N PRO A 256 -3.01 15.98 17.66
CA PRO A 256 -3.80 15.90 18.89
C PRO A 256 -4.98 14.92 18.87
N THR A 257 -5.55 14.67 17.68
CA THR A 257 -6.70 13.77 17.51
C THR A 257 -6.36 12.47 16.78
N LEU A 258 -5.17 12.38 16.16
CA LEU A 258 -4.78 11.30 15.23
C LEU A 258 -5.82 10.98 14.12
N ASN A 259 -6.79 11.86 13.91
CA ASN A 259 -7.84 11.70 12.92
C ASN A 259 -7.42 12.38 11.60
N PRO A 260 -7.25 11.64 10.49
CA PRO A 260 -6.87 12.21 9.20
C PRO A 260 -7.84 13.30 8.69
N TYR A 261 -9.10 13.29 9.09
CA TYR A 261 -10.07 14.32 8.68
C TYR A 261 -9.90 15.67 9.41
N ASP A 262 -9.16 15.67 10.51
CA ASP A 262 -8.76 16.89 11.23
C ASP A 262 -7.40 17.43 10.75
N MET A 263 -6.75 16.75 9.81
CA MET A 263 -5.43 17.08 9.27
C MET A 263 -5.52 17.73 7.87
N MET A 264 -4.41 18.33 7.40
CA MET A 264 -4.35 18.87 6.04
C MET A 264 -4.38 17.74 4.99
N PRO A 265 -5.29 17.77 4.00
CA PRO A 265 -5.32 16.76 2.94
C PRO A 265 -4.08 16.82 2.05
N GLU A 266 -3.42 15.68 1.84
CA GLU A 266 -2.43 15.49 0.77
C GLU A 266 -3.06 14.71 -0.39
N GLN A 267 -3.71 13.58 -0.10
CA GLN A 267 -4.48 12.77 -1.06
C GLN A 267 -5.83 12.35 -0.47
N ARG A 268 -6.84 12.21 -1.32
CA ARG A 268 -8.20 11.81 -0.92
C ARG A 268 -8.79 10.68 -1.77
N THR A 269 -7.97 9.94 -2.51
CA THR A 269 -8.40 8.93 -3.50
C THR A 269 -9.45 7.97 -2.93
N TYR A 270 -9.22 7.39 -1.75
CA TYR A 270 -10.17 6.46 -1.14
C TYR A 270 -11.45 7.16 -0.64
N SER A 271 -11.33 8.34 -0.04
CA SER A 271 -12.49 9.13 0.38
C SER A 271 -13.33 9.60 -0.82
N GLU A 272 -12.70 10.00 -1.93
CA GLU A 272 -13.37 10.36 -3.19
C GLU A 272 -14.07 9.13 -3.79
N TRP A 273 -13.39 7.98 -3.83
CA TRP A 273 -13.98 6.72 -4.27
C TRP A 273 -15.20 6.33 -3.42
N ARG A 274 -15.12 6.43 -2.08
CA ARG A 274 -16.24 6.14 -1.16
C ARG A 274 -17.47 7.01 -1.40
N ASN A 275 -17.28 8.22 -1.94
CA ASN A 275 -18.35 9.16 -2.26
C ASN A 275 -18.75 9.14 -3.75
N SER A 276 -18.27 8.16 -4.51
CA SER A 276 -18.54 8.02 -5.95
C SER A 276 -19.60 6.95 -6.24
N ALA A 277 -20.00 6.84 -7.51
CA ALA A 277 -20.87 5.76 -7.97
C ALA A 277 -20.23 4.37 -7.82
N PHE A 278 -18.90 4.26 -7.85
CA PHE A 278 -18.21 2.98 -7.69
C PHE A 278 -18.53 2.33 -6.33
N ALA A 279 -18.52 3.11 -5.25
CA ALA A 279 -18.86 2.63 -3.91
C ALA A 279 -20.38 2.48 -3.68
N ASN A 280 -21.21 2.93 -4.62
CA ASN A 280 -22.67 2.96 -4.51
C ASN A 280 -23.35 2.22 -5.67
N GLY A 281 -23.18 0.90 -5.71
CA GLY A 281 -23.76 0.02 -6.72
C GLY A 281 -22.94 -0.13 -8.00
N GLY A 282 -21.73 0.44 -8.02
CA GLY A 282 -20.73 0.19 -9.05
C GLY A 282 -20.94 0.89 -10.39
N VAL A 283 -19.92 0.77 -11.24
CA VAL A 283 -19.91 1.36 -12.58
C VAL A 283 -19.60 0.31 -13.63
N HIS A 284 -20.46 0.20 -14.65
CA HIS A 284 -20.26 -0.68 -15.80
C HIS A 284 -19.64 0.09 -16.98
N PHE A 285 -18.58 -0.47 -17.57
CA PHE A 285 -17.93 0.08 -18.77
C PHE A 285 -18.32 -0.74 -20.00
N SER A 286 -19.15 -0.18 -20.89
CA SER A 286 -19.71 -0.90 -22.04
C SER A 286 -18.68 -1.39 -23.07
N ASP A 287 -17.46 -0.85 -23.02
CA ASP A 287 -16.35 -1.26 -23.89
C ASP A 287 -15.39 -2.26 -23.21
N GLY A 288 -15.69 -2.71 -21.99
CA GLY A 288 -14.90 -3.72 -21.28
C GLY A 288 -13.48 -3.29 -20.92
N ARG A 289 -13.20 -1.97 -20.87
CA ARG A 289 -11.84 -1.45 -20.63
C ARG A 289 -11.27 -1.73 -19.23
N PHE A 290 -12.11 -2.11 -18.27
CA PHE A 290 -11.76 -2.42 -16.88
C PHE A 290 -12.44 -3.71 -16.44
N GLY A 291 -11.95 -4.33 -15.36
CA GLY A 291 -12.55 -5.53 -14.77
C GLY A 291 -11.93 -6.84 -15.21
N GLY A 292 -11.30 -6.89 -16.40
CA GLY A 292 -10.87 -8.15 -16.99
C GLY A 292 -12.05 -9.12 -17.11
N ASP A 293 -11.92 -10.29 -16.51
CA ASP A 293 -12.93 -11.36 -16.47
C ASP A 293 -13.95 -11.17 -15.32
N HIS A 294 -14.13 -9.94 -14.82
CA HIS A 294 -15.07 -9.64 -13.74
C HIS A 294 -16.48 -10.17 -14.05
N PRO A 295 -17.10 -11.00 -13.18
CA PRO A 295 -18.29 -11.79 -13.52
C PRO A 295 -19.53 -10.97 -13.85
N THR A 296 -19.61 -9.73 -13.37
CA THR A 296 -20.73 -8.81 -13.61
C THR A 296 -20.41 -7.71 -14.62
N GLY A 297 -19.14 -7.48 -14.94
CA GLY A 297 -18.69 -6.27 -15.66
C GLY A 297 -18.93 -4.94 -14.91
N VAL A 298 -19.37 -4.99 -13.65
CA VAL A 298 -19.60 -3.81 -12.79
C VAL A 298 -18.43 -3.67 -11.82
N MET A 299 -17.77 -2.51 -11.82
CA MET A 299 -16.64 -2.20 -10.94
C MET A 299 -17.16 -1.59 -9.64
N GLU A 300 -16.94 -2.29 -8.53
CA GLU A 300 -17.45 -1.94 -7.19
C GLU A 300 -16.34 -1.83 -6.14
N SER A 301 -15.09 -2.10 -6.52
CA SER A 301 -13.91 -2.00 -5.66
C SER A 301 -12.74 -1.36 -6.40
N CYS A 302 -11.73 -0.90 -5.65
CA CYS A 302 -10.45 -0.46 -6.24
C CYS A 302 -9.82 -1.59 -7.06
N GLN A 303 -9.86 -2.80 -6.51
CA GLN A 303 -9.28 -4.00 -7.10
C GLN A 303 -9.92 -4.37 -8.44
N ASP A 304 -11.21 -4.11 -8.67
CA ASP A 304 -11.84 -4.45 -9.95
C ASP A 304 -11.17 -3.72 -11.14
N CYS A 305 -10.66 -2.51 -10.93
CA CYS A 305 -9.95 -1.76 -11.95
C CYS A 305 -8.42 -1.93 -11.88
N HIS A 306 -7.86 -2.00 -10.68
CA HIS A 306 -6.40 -1.94 -10.45
C HIS A 306 -5.76 -3.29 -10.21
N MET A 307 -6.55 -4.33 -9.98
CA MET A 307 -6.14 -5.71 -9.83
C MET A 307 -7.15 -6.63 -10.54
N PRO A 308 -7.44 -6.39 -11.84
CA PRO A 308 -8.58 -7.01 -12.51
C PRO A 308 -8.48 -8.54 -12.46
N LYS A 309 -9.64 -9.18 -12.38
CA LYS A 309 -9.74 -10.63 -12.34
C LYS A 309 -9.39 -11.20 -13.71
N ARG A 310 -8.61 -12.26 -13.73
CA ARG A 310 -8.26 -12.99 -14.95
C ARG A 310 -8.34 -14.48 -14.72
N TYR A 311 -8.68 -15.19 -15.79
CA TYR A 311 -8.48 -16.61 -15.86
C TYR A 311 -6.99 -16.95 -15.88
N GLY A 312 -6.57 -17.91 -15.05
CA GLY A 312 -5.24 -18.52 -15.14
C GLY A 312 -4.78 -19.19 -13.85
N GLY A 313 -3.48 -19.50 -13.78
CA GLY A 313 -2.84 -20.09 -12.61
C GLY A 313 -2.45 -19.04 -11.57
N ALA A 314 -2.61 -19.36 -10.28
CA ALA A 314 -2.06 -18.55 -9.19
C ALA A 314 -0.73 -19.11 -8.64
N CYS A 315 -0.31 -20.29 -9.07
CA CYS A 315 0.89 -21.01 -8.64
C CYS A 315 1.39 -21.91 -9.79
N ASN A 316 2.69 -22.04 -9.97
CA ASN A 316 3.34 -22.77 -11.08
C ASN A 316 3.02 -24.28 -11.09
N PHE A 317 2.54 -24.83 -9.98
CA PHE A 317 2.07 -26.21 -9.88
C PHE A 317 0.68 -26.44 -10.50
N TRP A 318 0.09 -25.48 -11.21
CA TRP A 318 -1.25 -25.61 -11.80
C TRP A 318 -1.39 -26.68 -12.92
N PHE A 319 -0.31 -27.35 -13.31
CA PHE A 319 -0.30 -28.41 -14.34
C PHE A 319 -0.55 -29.83 -13.82
N GLU A 320 -0.43 -30.07 -12.52
CA GLU A 320 -0.55 -31.41 -11.93
C GLU A 320 -1.63 -31.40 -10.82
N PRO A 321 -2.37 -32.50 -10.60
CA PRO A 321 -3.36 -32.57 -9.53
C PRO A 321 -2.74 -32.29 -8.14
N PRO A 322 -3.48 -31.67 -7.21
CA PRO A 322 -4.89 -31.27 -7.28
C PRO A 322 -5.14 -29.86 -7.85
N PHE A 323 -4.19 -29.25 -8.56
CA PHE A 323 -4.27 -27.83 -8.91
C PHE A 323 -5.09 -27.54 -10.18
N PHE A 324 -5.73 -26.36 -10.21
CA PHE A 324 -6.72 -25.95 -11.19
C PHE A 324 -6.50 -24.47 -11.56
N ALA A 325 -6.68 -24.12 -12.83
CA ALA A 325 -6.77 -22.73 -13.24
C ALA A 325 -8.04 -22.09 -12.64
N ARG A 326 -7.96 -20.82 -12.26
CA ARG A 326 -9.05 -20.09 -11.62
C ARG A 326 -9.61 -19.02 -12.54
N PRO A 327 -10.90 -18.66 -12.40
CA PRO A 327 -11.50 -17.56 -13.15
C PRO A 327 -11.15 -16.16 -12.60
N ASP A 328 -10.51 -16.08 -11.43
CA ASP A 328 -10.42 -14.86 -10.62
C ASP A 328 -9.02 -14.59 -10.06
N VAL A 329 -7.97 -14.93 -10.80
CA VAL A 329 -6.60 -14.52 -10.46
C VAL A 329 -6.49 -13.01 -10.61
N ALA A 330 -6.06 -12.31 -9.56
CA ALA A 330 -5.83 -10.87 -9.63
C ALA A 330 -4.56 -10.57 -10.46
N GLU A 331 -4.68 -9.73 -11.48
CA GLU A 331 -3.57 -9.19 -12.28
C GLU A 331 -3.01 -7.94 -11.56
N HIS A 332 -1.86 -8.08 -10.89
CA HIS A 332 -1.34 -7.09 -9.92
C HIS A 332 -0.58 -5.90 -10.52
#